data_AF-A0A382P8N1-F1
#
_entry.id   AF-A0A382P8N1-F1
#
_cell.length_a   1.000
_cell.length_b   1.000
_cell.length_c   1.000
_cell.angle_alpha   90.00
_cell.angle_beta   90.00
_cell.angle_gamma   90.00
#
_symmetry.space_group_name_H-M   'P 1'
#
loop_
_entity.id
_entity.type
_entity.pdbx_description
1 polymer ?
#
loop_
_entity_poly.entity_id
_entity_poly.type
_entity_poly.pdbx_seq_one_letter_code
_entity_poly.pdbx_strand_id
1 'polypeptide(L)'
;MSGFIETELQFLILCFTTLFTVVNPLGITPIFIVMTEHFSPEDRLKIARKGVSTGTTTLLVFTILGSIIFKLYGLTVEAFQIMGGILFFRSGIRMLEAKVGRTRTTDSEQEEFKESGDADEIAISPIGIPLITGPGAITGVMLLSAKTPTTYSLGTLLVAVLITMTLFYYILRTGDRLSIKIGLTGMRVIQRIMGLMLMVIAVQFVINGVETIFNRL
;
A
#
# COMPACT_ATOMS: atom_id res chain seq x y z
N MET A 1 -14.76 4.38 29.38
CA MET A 1 -13.33 4.38 29.00
C MET A 1 -12.96 3.12 28.22
N SER A 2 -13.45 1.93 28.60
CA SER A 2 -13.25 0.67 27.86
C SER A 2 -13.74 0.72 26.40
N GLY A 3 -14.96 1.22 26.14
CA GLY A 3 -15.53 1.26 24.78
C GLY A 3 -14.80 2.17 23.78
N PHE A 4 -14.17 3.25 24.26
CA PHE A 4 -13.36 4.13 23.40
C PHE A 4 -12.07 3.44 22.96
N ILE A 5 -11.34 2.83 23.92
CA ILE A 5 -10.10 2.10 23.64
C ILE A 5 -10.38 0.92 22.71
N GLU A 6 -11.47 0.21 22.93
CA GLU A 6 -11.88 -0.91 22.08
C GLU A 6 -12.18 -0.47 20.64
N THR A 7 -12.93 0.62 20.47
CA THR A 7 -13.25 1.17 19.14
C THR A 7 -11.98 1.59 18.39
N GLU A 8 -11.09 2.33 19.04
CA GLU A 8 -9.85 2.79 18.42
C GLU A 8 -8.88 1.63 18.13
N LEU A 9 -8.84 0.60 18.98
CA LEU A 9 -8.04 -0.59 18.72
C LEU A 9 -8.58 -1.39 17.52
N GLN A 10 -9.90 -1.57 17.42
CA GLN A 10 -10.52 -2.22 16.26
C GLN A 10 -10.25 -1.42 14.99
N PHE A 11 -10.35 -0.10 15.04
CA PHE A 11 -10.06 0.78 13.91
C PHE A 11 -8.57 0.73 13.51
N LEU A 12 -7.66 0.69 14.49
CA LEU A 12 -6.22 0.54 14.25
C LEU A 12 -5.92 -0.78 13.51
N ILE A 13 -6.52 -1.89 13.96
CA ILE A 13 -6.35 -3.21 13.34
C ILE A 13 -6.89 -3.17 11.90
N LEU A 14 -8.07 -2.59 11.68
CA LEU A 14 -8.65 -2.43 10.35
C LEU A 14 -7.74 -1.61 9.43
N CYS A 15 -7.24 -0.46 9.92
CA CYS A 15 -6.36 0.41 9.16
C CYS A 15 -5.04 -0.30 8.83
N PHE A 16 -4.39 -0.90 9.83
CA PHE A 16 -3.13 -1.59 9.66
C PHE A 16 -3.25 -2.75 8.66
N THR A 17 -4.24 -3.63 8.84
CA THR A 17 -4.44 -4.77 7.93
C THR A 17 -4.73 -4.31 6.52
N THR A 18 -5.65 -3.34 6.34
CA THR A 18 -5.97 -2.77 5.03
C THR A 18 -4.72 -2.15 4.38
N LEU A 19 -3.99 -1.29 5.09
CA LEU A 19 -2.80 -0.62 4.55
C LEU A 19 -1.68 -1.60 4.25
N PHE A 20 -1.40 -2.56 5.13
CA PHE A 20 -0.37 -3.58 4.90
C PHE A 20 -0.70 -4.41 3.65
N THR A 21 -1.96 -4.79 3.47
CA THR A 21 -2.37 -5.54 2.28
C THR A 21 -2.32 -4.69 1.01
N VAL A 22 -2.79 -3.44 1.07
CA VAL A 22 -2.86 -2.55 -0.10
C VAL A 22 -1.48 -2.06 -0.55
N VAL A 23 -0.62 -1.66 0.39
CA VAL A 23 0.78 -1.30 0.10
C VAL A 23 1.56 -2.51 -0.38
N ASN A 24 1.18 -3.72 0.06
CA ASN A 24 1.78 -4.99 -0.33
C ASN A 24 3.33 -5.04 -0.17
N PRO A 25 3.88 -4.81 1.04
CA PRO A 25 5.32 -4.85 1.29
C PRO A 25 6.02 -6.11 0.76
N LEU A 26 5.39 -7.26 0.96
CA LEU A 26 5.94 -8.56 0.58
C LEU A 26 5.98 -8.75 -0.94
N GLY A 27 4.96 -8.29 -1.67
CA GLY A 27 4.94 -8.36 -3.13
C GLY A 27 5.85 -7.33 -3.81
N ILE A 28 6.10 -6.18 -3.17
CA ILE A 28 7.05 -5.18 -3.70
C ILE A 28 8.50 -5.61 -3.46
N THR A 29 8.80 -6.36 -2.40
CA THR A 29 10.16 -6.81 -2.06
C THR A 29 10.94 -7.46 -3.22
N PRO A 30 10.41 -8.47 -3.95
CA PRO A 30 11.13 -9.05 -5.09
C PRO A 30 11.39 -8.06 -6.22
N ILE A 31 10.46 -7.12 -6.46
CA ILE A 31 10.63 -6.05 -7.45
C ILE A 31 11.77 -5.13 -7.02
N PHE A 32 11.77 -4.72 -5.75
CA PHE A 32 12.83 -3.91 -5.16
C PHE A 32 14.22 -4.58 -5.28
N ILE A 33 14.33 -5.89 -5.00
CA ILE A 33 15.60 -6.63 -5.11
C ILE A 33 16.12 -6.60 -6.54
N VAL A 34 15.26 -6.84 -7.54
CA VAL A 34 15.64 -6.81 -8.96
C VAL A 34 16.03 -5.39 -9.40
N MET A 35 15.24 -4.38 -9.03
CA MET A 35 15.50 -2.99 -9.38
C MET A 35 16.78 -2.43 -8.75
N THR A 36 17.19 -2.97 -7.61
CA THR A 36 18.38 -2.53 -6.90
C THR A 36 19.56 -3.48 -7.06
N GLU A 37 19.49 -4.42 -8.01
CA GLU A 37 20.45 -5.52 -8.11
C GLU A 37 21.90 -5.05 -8.35
N HIS A 38 22.06 -3.97 -9.11
CA HIS A 38 23.36 -3.38 -9.46
C HIS A 38 23.94 -2.42 -8.40
N PHE A 39 23.18 -2.09 -7.35
CA PHE A 39 23.63 -1.19 -6.29
C PHE A 39 24.37 -1.93 -5.18
N SER A 40 25.29 -1.22 -4.52
CA SER A 40 25.97 -1.72 -3.33
C SER A 40 24.96 -1.99 -2.19
N PRO A 41 25.24 -2.91 -1.25
CA PRO A 41 24.34 -3.16 -0.11
C PRO A 41 24.03 -1.91 0.72
N GLU A 42 24.96 -0.96 0.81
CA GLU A 42 24.77 0.31 1.50
C GLU A 42 23.80 1.22 0.75
N ASP A 43 23.95 1.32 -0.57
CA ASP A 43 23.08 2.13 -1.41
C ASP A 43 21.67 1.54 -1.49
N ARG A 44 21.54 0.21 -1.53
CA ARG A 44 20.22 -0.45 -1.40
C ARG A 44 19.50 -0.02 -0.13
N LEU A 45 20.20 0.09 1.00
CA LEU A 45 19.58 0.53 2.25
C LEU A 45 19.19 2.01 2.22
N LYS A 46 19.99 2.87 1.56
CA LYS A 46 19.64 4.28 1.33
C LYS A 46 18.40 4.39 0.44
N ILE A 47 18.35 3.64 -0.65
CA ILE A 47 17.21 3.57 -1.58
C ILE A 47 15.95 3.11 -0.83
N ALA A 48 16.04 2.03 -0.05
CA ALA A 48 14.91 1.54 0.75
C ALA A 48 14.41 2.60 1.73
N ARG A 49 15.32 3.27 2.46
CA ARG A 49 14.96 4.31 3.43
C ARG A 49 14.28 5.49 2.73
N LYS A 50 14.88 5.99 1.65
CA LYS A 50 14.38 7.15 0.92
C LYS A 50 13.07 6.85 0.21
N GLY A 51 12.94 5.70 -0.44
CA GLY A 51 11.69 5.27 -1.07
C GLY A 51 10.55 5.08 -0.07
N VAL A 52 10.81 4.42 1.08
CA VAL A 52 9.80 4.32 2.14
C VAL A 52 9.48 5.69 2.74
N SER A 53 10.46 6.58 2.90
CA SER A 53 10.23 7.95 3.38
C SER A 53 9.34 8.73 2.41
N THR A 54 9.66 8.74 1.11
CA THR A 54 8.85 9.35 0.06
C THR A 54 7.43 8.79 0.07
N GLY A 55 7.32 7.46 0.18
CA GLY A 55 6.03 6.79 0.27
C GLY A 55 5.22 7.21 1.51
N THR A 56 5.89 7.26 2.67
CA THR A 56 5.28 7.66 3.94
C THR A 56 4.76 9.09 3.85
N THR A 57 5.59 10.03 3.40
CA THR A 57 5.20 11.44 3.24
C THR A 57 3.98 11.56 2.33
N THR A 58 3.99 10.87 1.19
CA THR A 58 2.86 10.86 0.25
C THR A 58 1.58 10.34 0.92
N LEU A 59 1.65 9.18 1.58
CA LEU A 59 0.47 8.61 2.26
C LEU A 59 -0.04 9.50 3.39
N LEU A 60 0.83 10.13 4.17
CA LEU A 60 0.43 11.08 5.21
C LEU A 60 -0.26 12.31 4.62
N VAL A 61 0.27 12.87 3.53
CA VAL A 61 -0.36 13.98 2.81
C VAL A 61 -1.76 13.61 2.35
N PHE A 62 -1.94 12.48 1.66
CA PHE A 62 -3.25 12.04 1.20
C PHE A 62 -4.20 11.62 2.33
N THR A 63 -3.67 11.15 3.46
CA THR A 63 -4.47 10.89 4.67
C THR A 63 -5.12 12.18 5.18
N ILE A 64 -4.35 13.27 5.25
CA ILE A 64 -4.83 14.58 5.73
C ILE A 64 -5.73 15.24 4.70
N LEU A 65 -5.35 15.19 3.41
CA LEU A 65 -6.09 15.81 2.32
C LEU A 65 -7.37 15.07 1.94
N GLY A 66 -7.54 13.80 2.33
CA GLY A 66 -8.69 12.97 1.91
C GLY A 66 -10.04 13.64 2.16
N SER A 67 -10.25 14.19 3.37
CA SER A 67 -11.48 14.90 3.73
C SER A 67 -11.70 16.18 2.94
N ILE A 68 -10.63 16.90 2.59
CA ILE A 68 -10.67 18.13 1.79
C ILE A 68 -11.05 17.78 0.35
N ILE A 69 -10.43 16.76 -0.23
CA ILE A 69 -10.72 16.29 -1.59
C ILE A 69 -12.20 15.87 -1.68
N PHE A 70 -12.73 15.17 -0.69
CA PHE A 70 -14.14 14.77 -0.72
C PHE A 70 -15.09 15.96 -0.74
N LYS A 71 -14.81 16.98 0.09
CA LYS A 71 -15.59 18.23 0.14
C LYS A 71 -15.49 19.03 -1.15
N LEU A 72 -14.29 19.16 -1.72
CA LEU A 72 -14.06 19.96 -2.93
C LEU A 72 -14.76 19.37 -4.16
N TYR A 73 -14.74 18.05 -4.31
CA TYR A 73 -15.32 17.37 -5.46
C TYR A 73 -16.78 16.91 -5.24
N GLY A 74 -17.34 17.15 -4.05
CA GLY A 74 -18.69 16.69 -3.71
C GLY A 74 -18.83 15.16 -3.72
N LEU A 75 -17.74 14.43 -3.43
CA LEU A 75 -17.72 12.98 -3.46
C LEU A 75 -18.32 12.41 -2.17
N THR A 76 -19.17 11.40 -2.33
CA THR A 76 -19.72 10.64 -1.20
C THR A 76 -18.72 9.58 -0.74
N VAL A 77 -18.72 9.27 0.56
CA VAL A 77 -17.86 8.21 1.13
C VAL A 77 -18.21 6.87 0.48
N GLU A 78 -19.49 6.66 0.20
CA GLU A 78 -20.09 5.49 -0.43
C GLU A 78 -19.54 5.28 -1.85
N ALA A 79 -19.49 6.33 -2.69
CA ALA A 79 -18.91 6.25 -4.02
C ALA A 79 -17.41 5.90 -3.97
N PHE A 80 -16.69 6.47 -3.00
CA PHE A 80 -15.27 6.20 -2.81
C PHE A 80 -15.01 4.78 -2.27
N GLN A 81 -15.92 4.24 -1.44
CA GLN A 81 -15.88 2.84 -1.01
C GLN A 81 -16.01 1.87 -2.17
N ILE A 82 -16.97 2.12 -3.07
CA ILE A 82 -17.17 1.28 -4.25
C ILE A 82 -15.94 1.35 -5.16
N MET A 83 -15.44 2.55 -5.44
CA MET A 83 -14.24 2.73 -6.28
C MET A 83 -12.99 2.12 -5.64
N GLY A 84 -12.78 2.34 -4.33
CA GLY A 84 -11.68 1.74 -3.57
C GLY A 84 -11.74 0.22 -3.56
N GLY A 85 -12.95 -0.34 -3.38
CA GLY A 85 -13.20 -1.78 -3.53
C GLY A 85 -12.80 -2.28 -4.92
N ILE A 86 -13.20 -1.61 -6.00
CA ILE A 86 -12.82 -1.99 -7.38
C ILE A 86 -11.29 -1.99 -7.56
N LEU A 87 -10.59 -0.96 -7.07
CA LEU A 87 -9.12 -0.88 -7.16
C LEU A 87 -8.41 -1.97 -6.34
N PHE A 88 -8.93 -2.26 -5.14
CA PHE A 88 -8.40 -3.33 -4.28
C PHE A 88 -8.62 -4.70 -4.89
N PHE A 89 -9.81 -4.95 -5.46
CA PHE A 89 -10.12 -6.20 -6.14
C PHE A 89 -9.19 -6.43 -7.33
N ARG A 90 -8.99 -5.39 -8.17
CA ARG A 90 -8.02 -5.43 -9.27
C ARG A 90 -6.59 -5.68 -8.79
N SER A 91 -6.17 -5.05 -7.69
CA SER A 91 -4.85 -5.28 -7.10
C SER A 91 -4.70 -6.71 -6.56
N GLY A 92 -5.74 -7.25 -5.91
CA GLY A 92 -5.76 -8.63 -5.46
C GLY A 92 -5.70 -9.65 -6.60
N ILE A 93 -6.41 -9.42 -7.70
CA ILE A 93 -6.30 -10.23 -8.94
C ILE A 93 -4.85 -10.22 -9.46
N ARG A 94 -4.21 -9.06 -9.57
CA ARG A 94 -2.80 -8.97 -10.00
C ARG A 94 -1.86 -9.75 -9.09
N MET A 95 -2.15 -9.82 -7.80
CA MET A 95 -1.38 -10.61 -6.84
C MET A 95 -1.62 -12.12 -6.99
N LEU A 96 -2.83 -12.54 -7.36
CA LEU A 96 -3.12 -13.94 -7.69
C LEU A 96 -2.46 -14.39 -8.99
N GLU A 97 -2.55 -13.54 -10.00
CA GLU A 97 -2.03 -13.75 -11.34
C GLU A 97 -0.51 -13.73 -11.40
N ALA A 98 0.17 -13.37 -10.28
CA ALA A 98 1.60 -13.18 -10.15
C ALA A 98 2.44 -14.17 -10.98
N LYS A 99 2.66 -13.80 -12.24
CA LYS A 99 3.81 -14.22 -13.04
C LYS A 99 4.96 -13.41 -12.47
N VAL A 100 5.79 -14.04 -11.64
CA VAL A 100 7.00 -13.44 -11.04
C VAL A 100 8.09 -13.23 -12.10
N GLY A 101 7.72 -12.87 -13.32
CA GLY A 101 8.62 -12.60 -14.42
C GLY A 101 8.04 -11.44 -15.23
N ARG A 102 8.77 -10.33 -15.23
CA ARG A 102 8.48 -9.13 -16.04
C ARG A 102 7.14 -8.47 -15.70
N THR A 103 7.02 -7.90 -14.50
CA THR A 103 6.10 -6.75 -14.34
C THR A 103 6.60 -5.69 -15.30
N ARG A 104 5.90 -5.52 -16.43
CA ARG A 104 5.67 -4.34 -17.30
C ARG A 104 6.58 -3.10 -17.17
N THR A 105 7.83 -3.28 -16.83
CA THR A 105 8.92 -2.41 -17.22
C THR A 105 9.27 -2.96 -18.59
N THR A 106 8.97 -2.19 -19.64
CA THR A 106 9.47 -2.54 -20.98
C THR A 106 10.98 -2.78 -20.88
N ASP A 107 11.55 -3.69 -21.68
CA ASP A 107 13.00 -3.95 -21.63
C ASP A 107 13.78 -2.62 -21.80
N SER A 108 13.20 -1.63 -22.52
CA SER A 108 13.67 -0.25 -22.61
C SER A 108 13.69 0.54 -21.29
N GLU A 109 12.66 0.43 -20.44
CA GLU A 109 12.67 1.09 -19.12
C GLU A 109 13.69 0.41 -18.18
N GLN A 110 13.91 -0.91 -18.30
CA GLN A 110 14.95 -1.60 -17.52
C GLN A 110 16.36 -1.19 -17.92
N GLU A 111 16.59 -0.88 -19.20
CA GLU A 111 17.85 -0.34 -19.71
C GLU A 111 18.06 1.11 -19.27
N GLU A 112 17.00 1.94 -19.28
CA GLU A 112 17.06 3.33 -18.79
C GLU A 112 17.40 3.41 -17.29
N PHE A 113 16.89 2.50 -16.46
CA PHE A 113 17.24 2.41 -15.03
C PHE A 113 18.68 1.91 -14.77
N LYS A 114 19.28 1.19 -15.71
CA LYS A 114 20.69 0.78 -15.62
C LYS A 114 21.63 1.93 -15.96
N GLU A 115 21.19 2.88 -16.79
CA GLU A 115 21.95 4.07 -17.18
C GLU A 115 21.78 5.24 -16.20
N SER A 116 20.65 5.35 -15.48
CA SER A 116 20.36 6.54 -14.66
C SER A 116 21.18 6.63 -13.36
N GLY A 117 21.79 5.55 -12.87
CA GLY A 117 22.88 5.55 -11.86
C GLY A 117 22.62 6.21 -10.49
N ASP A 118 21.52 6.95 -10.32
CA ASP A 118 21.24 7.76 -9.15
C ASP A 118 20.31 7.01 -8.19
N ALA A 119 20.86 6.67 -7.03
CA ALA A 119 20.13 6.06 -5.93
C ALA A 119 18.94 6.93 -5.47
N ASP A 120 19.02 8.24 -5.64
CA ASP A 120 17.96 9.15 -5.27
C ASP A 120 16.78 9.13 -6.25
N GLU A 121 17.07 9.05 -7.55
CA GLU A 121 16.05 9.00 -8.59
C GLU A 121 15.21 7.74 -8.44
N ILE A 122 15.84 6.55 -8.40
CA ILE A 122 15.13 5.27 -8.28
C ILE A 122 14.32 5.16 -6.98
N ALA A 123 14.85 5.74 -5.89
CA ALA A 123 14.18 5.75 -4.60
C ALA A 123 12.89 6.58 -4.63
N ILE A 124 12.90 7.74 -5.29
CA ILE A 124 11.71 8.60 -5.42
C ILE A 124 10.77 8.01 -6.47
N SER A 125 11.29 7.70 -7.65
CA SER A 125 10.56 7.15 -8.80
C SER A 125 11.35 6.00 -9.45
N PRO A 126 10.79 4.78 -9.53
CA PRO A 126 9.40 4.44 -9.24
C PRO A 126 9.15 3.92 -7.81
N ILE A 127 10.18 3.75 -6.95
CA ILE A 127 10.01 3.03 -5.66
C ILE A 127 9.02 3.75 -4.74
N GLY A 128 9.30 4.99 -4.35
CA GLY A 128 8.38 5.78 -3.51
C GLY A 128 7.05 6.03 -4.21
N ILE A 129 7.12 6.55 -5.43
CA ILE A 129 5.97 6.84 -6.31
C ILE A 129 6.29 6.27 -7.71
N PRO A 130 5.47 5.40 -8.31
CA PRO A 130 4.16 4.93 -7.85
C PRO A 130 4.17 3.53 -7.20
N LEU A 131 5.32 2.89 -6.96
CA LEU A 131 5.34 1.49 -6.56
C LEU A 131 4.77 1.28 -5.15
N ILE A 132 5.26 2.01 -4.15
CA ILE A 132 4.73 1.99 -2.78
C ILE A 132 3.39 2.73 -2.69
N THR A 133 3.30 3.90 -3.32
CA THR A 133 2.16 4.82 -3.23
C THR A 133 1.23 4.74 -4.42
N GLY A 134 1.11 3.54 -5.01
CA GLY A 134 0.26 3.36 -6.17
C GLY A 134 -1.18 3.81 -5.92
N PRO A 135 -1.99 3.97 -6.98
CA PRO A 135 -3.37 4.46 -6.86
C PRO A 135 -4.19 3.74 -5.78
N GLY A 136 -3.98 2.43 -5.60
CA GLY A 136 -4.60 1.66 -4.52
C GLY A 136 -4.22 2.16 -3.12
N ALA A 137 -2.93 2.39 -2.83
CA ALA A 137 -2.49 2.85 -1.51
C ALA A 137 -3.02 4.25 -1.18
N ILE A 138 -2.99 5.17 -2.15
CA ILE A 138 -3.57 6.51 -2.02
C ILE A 138 -5.07 6.44 -1.77
N THR A 139 -5.82 5.68 -2.57
CA THR A 139 -7.25 5.47 -2.35
C THR A 139 -7.52 4.83 -1.00
N GLY A 140 -6.68 3.90 -0.54
CA GLY A 140 -6.83 3.27 0.77
C GLY A 140 -6.75 4.24 1.93
N VAL A 141 -5.71 5.08 1.99
CA VAL A 141 -5.58 6.08 3.07
C VAL A 141 -6.68 7.12 3.01
N MET A 142 -7.08 7.56 1.81
CA MET A 142 -8.18 8.52 1.65
C MET A 142 -9.51 7.95 2.13
N LEU A 143 -9.77 6.68 1.82
CA LEU A 143 -11.01 6.02 2.21
C LEU A 143 -11.08 5.77 3.72
N LEU A 144 -9.96 5.31 4.31
CA LEU A 144 -9.87 5.12 5.75
C LEU A 144 -9.98 6.47 6.49
N SER A 145 -9.44 7.54 5.94
CA SER A 145 -9.57 8.91 6.47
C SER A 145 -11.02 9.38 6.49
N ALA A 146 -11.80 9.03 5.48
CA ALA A 146 -13.22 9.35 5.44
C ALA A 146 -14.09 8.50 6.40
N LYS A 147 -13.57 7.37 6.88
CA LYS A 147 -14.24 6.45 7.79
C LYS A 147 -13.88 6.67 9.26
N THR A 148 -13.14 7.72 9.60
CA THR A 148 -12.73 7.99 10.99
C THR A 148 -13.95 8.08 11.91
N PRO A 149 -14.15 7.13 12.84
CA PRO A 149 -15.35 7.09 13.68
C PRO A 149 -15.41 8.23 14.70
N THR A 150 -14.26 8.76 15.11
CA THR A 150 -14.15 9.91 16.02
C THR A 150 -13.15 10.93 15.49
N THR A 151 -13.18 12.16 16.04
CA THR A 151 -12.19 13.20 15.74
C THR A 151 -10.75 12.76 16.04
N TYR A 152 -10.56 11.80 16.96
CA TYR A 152 -9.25 11.26 17.33
C TYR A 152 -8.77 10.15 16.39
N SER A 153 -9.67 9.49 15.66
CA SER A 153 -9.33 8.34 14.83
C SER A 153 -8.46 8.71 13.62
N LEU A 154 -8.38 9.99 13.24
CA LEU A 154 -7.39 10.45 12.27
C LEU A 154 -5.96 10.21 12.79
N GLY A 155 -5.71 10.45 14.08
CA GLY A 155 -4.45 10.13 14.74
C GLY A 155 -4.15 8.63 14.69
N THR A 156 -5.16 7.79 14.95
CA THR A 156 -5.06 6.33 14.85
C THR A 156 -4.70 5.87 13.44
N LEU A 157 -5.28 6.48 12.40
CA LEU A 157 -4.91 6.19 11.01
C LEU A 157 -3.47 6.63 10.69
N LEU A 158 -3.05 7.81 11.14
CA LEU A 158 -1.65 8.26 10.96
C LEU A 158 -0.67 7.29 11.63
N VAL A 159 -0.98 6.81 12.84
CA VAL A 159 -0.19 5.78 13.53
C VAL A 159 -0.18 4.48 12.72
N ALA A 160 -1.32 4.04 12.17
CA ALA A 160 -1.37 2.85 11.33
C ALA A 160 -0.47 2.98 10.09
N VAL A 161 -0.48 4.13 9.40
CA VAL A 161 0.42 4.42 8.27
C VAL A 161 1.88 4.31 8.70
N LEU A 162 2.25 4.92 9.82
CA LEU A 162 3.63 4.88 10.33
C LEU A 162 4.06 3.45 10.70
N ILE A 163 3.20 2.66 11.33
CA ILE A 163 3.47 1.26 11.66
C ILE A 163 3.68 0.45 10.39
N THR A 164 2.77 0.56 9.42
CA THR A 164 2.85 -0.18 8.15
C THR A 164 4.13 0.19 7.38
N MET A 165 4.46 1.47 7.27
CA MET A 165 5.65 1.92 6.55
C MET A 165 6.94 1.56 7.28
N THR A 166 6.95 1.60 8.61
CA THR A 166 8.08 1.13 9.42
C THR A 166 8.32 -0.36 9.19
N LEU A 167 7.27 -1.18 9.25
CA LEU A 167 7.36 -2.61 8.98
C LEU A 167 7.83 -2.87 7.55
N PHE A 168 7.35 -2.11 6.57
CA PHE A 168 7.80 -2.21 5.19
C PHE A 168 9.29 -1.91 5.05
N TYR A 169 9.82 -0.85 5.67
CA TYR A 169 11.25 -0.58 5.67
C TYR A 169 12.06 -1.77 6.22
N TYR A 170 11.62 -2.40 7.31
CA TYR A 170 12.29 -3.59 7.84
C TYR A 170 12.21 -4.79 6.90
N ILE A 171 11.08 -4.98 6.21
CA ILE A 171 10.92 -6.01 5.17
C ILE A 171 11.91 -5.76 4.02
N LEU A 172 12.02 -4.53 3.50
CA LEU A 172 12.98 -4.21 2.43
C LEU A 172 14.43 -4.36 2.89
N ARG A 173 14.76 -3.88 4.10
CA ARG A 173 16.09 -4.02 4.70
C ARG A 173 16.52 -5.48 4.86
N THR A 174 15.57 -6.38 5.09
CA THR A 174 15.82 -7.82 5.21
C THR A 174 15.48 -8.58 3.94
N GLY A 175 15.18 -7.89 2.83
CA GLY A 175 14.64 -8.46 1.60
C GLY A 175 15.52 -9.56 1.02
N ASP A 176 16.84 -9.36 0.96
CA ASP A 176 17.78 -10.37 0.47
C ASP A 176 17.71 -11.66 1.31
N ARG A 177 17.65 -11.54 2.64
CA ARG A 177 17.50 -12.68 3.56
C ARG A 177 16.13 -13.32 3.47
N LEU A 178 15.09 -12.52 3.27
CA LEU A 178 13.71 -12.97 3.13
C LEU A 178 13.54 -13.79 1.85
N SER A 179 14.12 -13.31 0.74
CA SER A 179 14.17 -13.99 -0.56
C SER A 179 14.89 -15.33 -0.46
N ILE A 180 16.04 -15.39 0.23
CA ILE A 180 16.80 -16.63 0.43
C ILE A 180 16.05 -17.63 1.34
N LYS A 181 15.44 -17.18 2.44
CA LYS A 181 14.74 -18.08 3.39
C LYS A 181 13.42 -18.63 2.86
N ILE A 182 12.63 -17.79 2.20
CA ILE A 182 11.28 -18.14 1.75
C ILE A 182 11.33 -18.76 0.34
N GLY A 183 12.32 -18.39 -0.47
CA GLY A 183 12.42 -18.74 -1.88
C GLY A 183 11.36 -18.06 -2.74
N LEU A 184 11.58 -18.02 -4.05
CA LEU A 184 10.63 -17.44 -5.02
C LEU A 184 9.26 -18.10 -4.96
N THR A 185 9.21 -19.42 -4.72
CA THR A 185 7.97 -20.18 -4.59
C THR A 185 7.17 -19.79 -3.35
N GLY A 186 7.82 -19.66 -2.19
CA GLY A 186 7.13 -19.24 -0.96
C GLY A 186 6.61 -17.82 -1.04
N MET A 187 7.38 -16.89 -1.64
CA MET A 187 6.92 -15.51 -1.86
C MET A 187 5.69 -15.48 -2.76
N ARG A 188 5.64 -16.30 -3.81
CA ARG A 188 4.47 -16.42 -4.69
C ARG A 188 3.24 -16.93 -3.94
N VAL A 189 3.39 -17.92 -3.05
CA VAL A 189 2.28 -18.43 -2.24
C VAL A 189 1.76 -17.35 -1.30
N ILE A 190 2.64 -16.66 -0.58
CA ILE A 190 2.26 -15.58 0.34
C ILE A 190 1.55 -14.45 -0.41
N GLN A 191 2.06 -14.06 -1.58
CA GLN A 191 1.44 -13.04 -2.42
C GLN A 191 0.03 -13.44 -2.86
N ARG A 192 -0.19 -14.70 -3.21
CA ARG A 192 -1.54 -15.21 -3.54
C ARG A 192 -2.49 -15.12 -2.35
N ILE A 193 -2.04 -15.52 -1.15
CA ILE A 193 -2.86 -15.45 0.07
C ILE A 193 -3.22 -14.00 0.40
N MET A 194 -2.26 -13.07 0.33
CA MET A 194 -2.50 -11.64 0.52
C MET A 194 -3.45 -11.09 -0.55
N GLY A 195 -3.35 -11.56 -1.79
CA GLY A 195 -4.26 -11.21 -2.88
C GLY A 195 -5.70 -11.64 -2.60
N LEU A 196 -5.90 -12.87 -2.09
CA LEU A 196 -7.22 -13.35 -1.66
C LEU A 196 -7.80 -12.48 -0.54
N MET A 197 -7.00 -12.17 0.50
CA MET A 197 -7.44 -11.32 1.60
C MET A 197 -7.83 -9.91 1.11
N LEU A 198 -7.04 -9.33 0.20
CA LEU A 198 -7.34 -8.01 -0.37
C LEU A 198 -8.66 -7.98 -1.13
N MET A 199 -8.94 -9.03 -1.91
CA MET A 199 -10.20 -9.14 -2.65
C MET A 199 -11.41 -9.30 -1.70
N VAL A 200 -11.24 -10.01 -0.58
CA VAL A 200 -12.30 -10.09 0.44
C VAL A 200 -12.56 -8.70 1.05
N ILE A 201 -11.51 -7.98 1.43
CA ILE A 201 -11.63 -6.59 1.94
C ILE A 201 -12.29 -5.68 0.90
N ALA A 202 -11.91 -5.84 -0.38
CA ALA A 202 -12.48 -5.10 -1.50
C ALA A 202 -13.99 -5.32 -1.64
N VAL A 203 -14.44 -6.58 -1.61
CA VAL A 203 -15.86 -6.94 -1.66
C VAL A 203 -16.59 -6.34 -0.46
N GLN A 204 -16.02 -6.43 0.75
CA GLN A 204 -16.61 -5.79 1.93
C GLN A 204 -16.78 -4.28 1.77
N PHE A 205 -15.83 -3.60 1.10
CA PHE A 205 -15.92 -2.17 0.84
C PHE A 205 -17.08 -1.84 -0.11
N VAL A 206 -17.26 -2.63 -1.17
CA VAL A 206 -18.39 -2.50 -2.10
C VAL A 206 -19.72 -2.76 -1.38
N ILE A 207 -19.83 -3.84 -0.59
CA ILE A 207 -21.03 -4.16 0.20
C ILE A 207 -21.41 -2.97 1.09
N ASN A 208 -20.47 -2.50 1.90
CA ASN A 208 -20.70 -1.38 2.81
C ASN A 208 -21.14 -0.10 2.06
N GLY A 209 -20.58 0.16 0.87
CA GLY A 209 -20.95 1.32 0.05
C GLY A 209 -22.37 1.20 -0.51
N VAL A 210 -22.72 0.02 -1.05
CA VAL A 210 -24.05 -0.25 -1.63
C VAL A 210 -25.12 -0.30 -0.54
N GLU A 211 -24.87 -0.94 0.60
CA GLU A 211 -25.79 -1.03 1.74
C GLU A 211 -26.14 0.37 2.29
N THR A 212 -25.14 1.25 2.43
CA THR A 212 -25.36 2.63 2.88
C THR A 212 -26.22 3.43 1.91
N ILE A 213 -26.04 3.23 0.59
CA ILE A 213 -26.87 3.86 -0.45
C ILE A 213 -28.31 3.34 -0.36
N PHE A 214 -28.49 2.02 -0.21
CA PHE A 214 -29.82 1.39 -0.19
C PHE A 214 -30.60 1.78 1.07
N ASN A 215 -29.95 1.84 2.24
CA ASN A 215 -30.59 2.26 3.49
C ASN A 215 -30.94 3.76 3.53
N ARG A 216 -30.41 4.57 2.61
CA ARG A 216 -30.72 6.01 2.48
C ARG A 216 -31.90 6.27 1.54
N LEU A 217 -32.23 5.33 0.65
CA LEU A 217 -33.37 5.39 -0.28
C LEU A 217 -34.67 4.99 0.42
#